data_AF-A0A928JMZ6-F1
#
_entry.id   AF-A0A928JMZ6-F1
#
_cell.length_a   1.000
_cell.length_b   1.000
_cell.length_c   1.000
_cell.angle_alpha   90.00
_cell.angle_beta   90.00
_cell.angle_gamma   90.00
#
_symmetry.space_group_name_H-M   'P 1'
#
loop_
_entity.id
_entity.type
_entity.pdbx_description
1 polymer ?
#
loop_
_entity_poly.entity_id
_entity_poly.type
_entity_poly.pdbx_seq_one_letter_code
_entity_poly.pdbx_strand_id
1 'polypeptide(L)' 'MSLTDIKSLDISELTELMLLKGQKKFRAEQVFSWLHQKHIDRFDDMSNLPKSLLEELSSICYISVANIEK' A
#
# COMPACT_ATOMS: atom_id res chain seq x y z
N MET A 1 13.78 -8.38 -10.24
CA MET A 1 13.25 -8.31 -8.87
C MET A 1 11.74 -8.23 -8.98
N SER A 2 11.02 -9.18 -8.41
CA SER A 2 9.56 -9.17 -8.41
C SER A 2 9.08 -8.07 -7.46
N LEU A 3 8.18 -7.20 -7.92
CA LEU A 3 7.51 -6.25 -7.03
C LEU A 3 6.69 -7.03 -6.00
N THR A 4 6.53 -6.51 -4.79
CA THR A 4 5.72 -7.14 -3.75
C THR A 4 4.27 -6.66 -3.86
N ASP A 5 3.30 -7.57 -3.79
CA ASP A 5 1.89 -7.20 -3.73
C ASP A 5 1.57 -6.64 -2.33
N ILE A 6 1.38 -5.32 -2.25
CA ILE A 6 1.11 -4.64 -0.99
C ILE A 6 -0.22 -5.07 -0.36
N LYS A 7 -1.15 -5.56 -1.17
CA LYS A 7 -2.46 -6.05 -0.73
C LYS A 7 -2.38 -7.43 -0.08
N SER A 8 -1.33 -8.20 -0.39
CA SER A 8 -1.06 -9.49 0.24
C SER A 8 -0.33 -9.35 1.58
N LEU A 9 0.12 -8.14 1.94
CA LEU A 9 0.84 -7.89 3.18
C LEU A 9 -0.11 -7.67 4.36
N ASP A 10 0.24 -8.22 5.51
CA ASP A 10 -0.46 -7.95 6.76
C ASP A 10 -0.12 -6.56 7.32
N ILE A 11 -0.95 -6.06 8.23
CA ILE A 11 -0.72 -4.77 8.91
C ILE A 11 0.65 -4.69 9.59
N SER A 12 1.15 -5.82 10.12
CA SER A 12 2.47 -5.90 10.74
C SER A 12 3.59 -5.71 9.71
N GLU A 13 3.48 -6.34 8.54
CA GLU A 13 4.46 -6.21 7.45
C GLU A 13 4.43 -4.80 6.86
N LEU A 14 3.24 -4.22 6.66
CA LEU A 14 3.09 -2.83 6.26
C LEU A 14 3.72 -1.88 7.29
N THR A 15 3.55 -2.16 8.59
CA THR A 15 4.13 -1.35 9.65
C THR A 15 5.66 -1.41 9.60
N GLU A 16 6.23 -2.60 9.44
CA GLU A 16 7.68 -2.77 9.30
C GLU A 16 8.20 -2.07 8.04
N LEU A 17 7.53 -2.24 6.91
CA LEU A 17 7.87 -1.58 5.65
C LEU A 17 7.84 -0.06 5.81
N MET A 18 6.82 0.50 6.44
CA MET A 18 6.75 1.94 6.74
C MET A 18 7.91 2.38 7.65
N LEU A 19 8.21 1.64 8.71
CA LEU A 19 9.31 1.96 9.62
C LEU A 19 10.68 1.91 8.92
N LEU A 20 10.92 0.90 8.07
CA LEU A 20 12.13 0.77 7.26
C LEU A 20 12.31 1.95 6.31
N LYS A 21 11.21 2.56 5.84
CA LYS A 21 11.21 3.77 5.02
C LYS A 21 11.27 5.08 5.83
N GLY A 22 11.36 5.01 7.16
CA GLY A 22 11.34 6.19 8.03
C GLY A 22 9.95 6.84 8.15
N GLN A 23 8.90 6.13 7.76
CA GLN A 23 7.51 6.55 7.92
C GLN A 23 6.97 6.15 9.29
N LYS A 24 5.88 6.82 9.71
CA LYS A 24 5.23 6.57 11.00
C LYS A 24 4.33 5.33 10.92
N LYS A 25 4.23 4.58 12.02
CA LYS A 25 3.40 3.36 12.12
C LYS A 25 1.95 3.55 11.65
N PHE A 26 1.32 4.69 11.98
CA PHE A 26 -0.06 4.96 11.56
C PHE A 26 -0.23 5.08 10.03
N ARG A 27 0.84 5.32 9.27
CA ARG A 27 0.78 5.32 7.80
C ARG A 27 0.45 3.93 7.27
N ALA A 28 0.95 2.88 7.93
CA ALA A 28 0.62 1.51 7.60
C ALA A 28 -0.88 1.23 7.78
N GLU A 29 -1.46 1.69 8.89
CA GLU A 29 -2.91 1.56 9.15
C GLU A 29 -3.75 2.28 8.09
N GLN A 30 -3.32 3.48 7.67
CA GLN A 30 -3.97 4.20 6.57
C GLN A 30 -3.94 3.40 5.28
N VAL A 31 -2.75 2.94 4.86
CA VAL A 31 -2.57 2.13 3.64
C VAL A 31 -3.39 0.84 3.71
N PHE A 32 -3.33 0.12 4.83
CA PHE A 32 -4.07 -1.12 5.05
C PHE A 32 -5.59 -0.89 4.95
N SER A 33 -6.11 0.18 5.55
CA SER A 33 -7.53 0.56 5.43
C SER A 33 -7.91 0.84 3.97
N TRP A 34 -7.07 1.55 3.21
CA TRP A 34 -7.33 1.76 1.78
C TRP A 34 -7.37 0.46 0.97
N LEU A 35 -6.45 -0.47 1.24
CA LEU A 35 -6.36 -1.74 0.52
C LEU A 35 -7.50 -2.71 0.88
N HIS A 36 -7.82 -2.84 2.18
CA HIS A 36 -8.78 -3.82 2.69
C HIS A 36 -10.20 -3.30 2.87
N GLN A 37 -10.40 -2.00 3.13
CA GLN A 37 -11.73 -1.41 3.32
C GLN A 37 -12.23 -0.70 2.07
N LYS A 38 -11.34 0.02 1.38
CA LYS A 38 -11.71 0.78 0.18
C LYS A 38 -11.49 0.01 -1.12
N HIS A 39 -10.71 -1.08 -1.07
CA HIS A 39 -10.40 -1.94 -2.21
C HIS A 39 -9.89 -1.18 -3.43
N ILE A 40 -9.05 -0.17 -3.18
CA ILE A 40 -8.46 0.61 -4.27
C ILE A 40 -7.48 -0.24 -5.09
N ASP A 41 -7.39 0.08 -6.37
CA ASP A 41 -6.48 -0.54 -7.33
C ASP A 41 -5.24 0.32 -7.62
N ARG A 42 -5.23 1.59 -7.17
CA ARG A 42 -4.15 2.56 -7.45
C ARG A 42 -3.72 3.32 -6.21
N PHE A 43 -2.42 3.55 -6.08
CA PHE A 43 -1.87 4.36 -4.99
C PHE A 43 -2.41 5.80 -5.01
N ASP A 44 -2.62 6.40 -6.18
CA ASP A 44 -3.19 7.76 -6.33
C ASP A 44 -4.56 7.94 -5.68
N ASP A 45 -5.36 6.88 -5.51
CA ASP A 45 -6.65 6.96 -4.84
C ASP A 45 -6.52 7.22 -3.32
N MET A 46 -5.35 6.95 -2.73
CA MET A 46 -5.06 7.23 -1.32
C MET A 46 -4.82 8.72 -1.07
N SER A 47 -5.84 9.56 -1.27
CA SER A 47 -5.77 11.02 -1.16
C SER A 47 -5.35 11.54 0.23
N ASN A 48 -5.46 10.70 1.27
CA ASN A 48 -5.02 11.02 2.64
C ASN A 48 -3.51 10.79 2.88
N LEU A 49 -2.78 10.33 1.86
CA LEU A 49 -1.33 10.11 1.91
C LEU A 49 -0.59 11.12 1.03
N PRO A 50 0.62 11.55 1.42
CA PRO A 50 1.42 12.46 0.61
C PRO A 50 1.89 11.76 -0.65
N LYS A 51 1.93 12.49 -1.78
CA LYS A 51 2.41 11.97 -3.07
C LYS A 51 3.77 11.27 -2.99
N SER A 52 4.71 11.86 -2.24
CA SER A 52 6.03 11.27 -2.02
C SER A 52 5.97 9.85 -1.46
N LEU A 53 5.00 9.53 -0.59
CA LEU A 53 4.83 8.17 -0.07
C LEU A 53 4.26 7.23 -1.13
N LEU A 54 3.31 7.71 -1.93
CA LEU A 54 2.68 6.94 -3.00
C LEU A 54 3.68 6.57 -4.09
N GLU A 55 4.52 7.51 -4.48
CA GLU A 55 5.60 7.28 -5.45
C GLU A 55 6.60 6.24 -4.93
N GLU A 56 6.96 6.32 -3.64
CA GLU A 56 7.89 5.37 -3.04
C GLU A 56 7.30 3.97 -2.96
N LEU A 57 6.03 3.84 -2.56
CA LEU A 57 5.29 2.57 -2.54
C LEU A 57 5.15 2.00 -3.95
N SER A 58 4.80 2.81 -4.94
CA SER A 58 4.66 2.37 -6.33
C SER A 58 5.97 1.92 -6.97
N SER A 59 7.11 2.30 -6.40
CA SER A 59 8.45 1.92 -6.88
C SER A 59 8.88 0.54 -6.35
N ILE A 60 8.42 0.16 -5.16
CA ILE A 60 8.82 -1.09 -4.48
C ILE A 60 7.71 -2.15 -4.44
N CYS A 61 6.46 -1.72 -4.55
CA CYS A 61 5.27 -2.55 -4.43
C CYS A 61 4.29 -2.26 -5.56
N TYR A 62 3.37 -3.19 -5.76
CA TYR A 62 2.21 -3.03 -6.63
C TYR A 62 0.94 -3.43 -5.88
N ILE A 63 -0.21 -2.96 -6.37
CA ILE A 63 -1.52 -3.39 -5.86
C ILE A 63 -2.07 -4.43 -6.84
N SER A 64 -2.21 -5.67 -6.39
CA SER A 64 -2.86 -6.72 -7.17
C SER A 64 -4.36 -6.43 -7.31
N VAL A 65 -4.79 -6.21 -8.55
CA VAL A 65 -6.20 -6.01 -8.91
C VAL A 65 -6.76 -7.37 -9.31
N ALA A 66 -7.61 -7.95 -8.45
CA ALA A 66 -8.33 -9.16 -8.81
C ALA A 66 -9.45 -8.79 -9.78
N ASN A 67 -9.13 -8.81 -11.08
CA ASN A 67 -10.13 -8.66 -12.12
C ASN A 67 -10.92 -9.97 -12.18
N ILE A 68 -12.05 -10.03 -11.46
CA ILE A 68 -13.02 -11.12 -11.66
C ILE A 68 -13.65 -10.85 -13.02
N GLU A 69 -13.06 -11.41 -14.09
CA GLU A 69 -13.77 -11.56 -15.35
C GLU A 69 -15.00 -12.43 -15.08
N LYS A 70 -16.17 -11.84 -15.28
CA LYS A 70 -17.48 -12.47 -15.05
C LYS A 70 -17.92 -13.26 -16.28
#